data_AF-A0A853F0V7-F1
#
_entry.id   AF-A0A853F0V7-F1
#
_cell.length_a   1.000
_cell.length_b   1.000
_cell.length_c   1.000
_cell.angle_alpha   90.00
_cell.angle_beta   90.00
_cell.angle_gamma   90.00
#
_symmetry.space_group_name_H-M   'P 1'
#
loop_
_entity.id
_entity.type
_entity.pdbx_description
1 polymer ?
#
loop_
_entity_poly.entity_id
_entity_poly.type
_entity_poly.pdbx_seq_one_letter_code
_entity_poly.pdbx_strand_id
1 'polypeptide(L)'
;MLPFEIEKFPEILQERIPNIDPIIIRFIKEAIISIKAGSNLGCAFLLGGASEKAICLLIDTYTNAIKDEALRDKFRARVSGKFISKVFDLFKNSYKSSKNKPHGMGWTNDLEIKIEQIFQFCRICRNESGHPHLPPNLDKGVLLANMGQFVKYIEDLYEMLEYYKENEVEL
;
A
#
# COMPACT_ATOMS: atom_id res chain seq x y z
N MET A 1 -6.75 -25.82 -2.61
CA MET A 1 -7.43 -24.76 -1.84
C MET A 1 -6.41 -24.25 -0.84
N LEU A 2 -6.01 -22.97 -0.90
CA LEU A 2 -5.08 -22.41 0.09
C LEU A 2 -5.75 -22.50 1.48
N PRO A 3 -5.09 -23.06 2.51
CA PRO A 3 -5.67 -23.32 3.83
C PRO A 3 -5.64 -22.07 4.73
N PHE A 4 -5.86 -20.88 4.17
CA PHE A 4 -5.80 -19.63 4.94
C PHE A 4 -7.20 -19.21 5.36
N GLU A 5 -7.41 -19.03 6.67
CA GLU A 5 -8.57 -18.32 7.23
C GLU A 5 -8.41 -16.82 6.93
N ILE A 6 -8.57 -16.44 5.65
CA ILE A 6 -8.47 -15.05 5.18
C ILE A 6 -9.42 -14.12 5.95
N GLU A 7 -10.50 -14.68 6.51
CA GLU A 7 -11.47 -13.99 7.35
C GLU A 7 -10.86 -13.40 8.60
N LYS A 8 -9.73 -13.93 9.09
CA LYS A 8 -9.02 -13.42 10.28
C LYS A 8 -8.04 -12.30 9.95
N PHE A 9 -7.77 -12.02 8.68
CA PHE A 9 -6.79 -11.00 8.29
C PHE A 9 -7.11 -9.59 8.81
N PRO A 10 -8.38 -9.12 8.81
CA PRO A 10 -8.71 -7.84 9.40
C PRO A 10 -8.36 -7.78 10.89
N GLU A 11 -8.69 -8.82 11.66
CA GLU A 11 -8.42 -8.90 13.10
C GLU A 11 -6.91 -8.94 13.36
N ILE A 12 -6.18 -9.77 12.61
CA ILE A 12 -4.71 -9.85 12.68
C ILE A 12 -4.08 -8.48 12.40
N LEU A 13 -4.54 -7.75 11.39
CA LEU A 13 -4.03 -6.42 11.08
C LEU A 13 -4.36 -5.41 12.17
N GLN A 14 -5.56 -5.44 12.74
CA GLN A 14 -5.95 -4.55 13.83
C GLN A 14 -5.19 -4.84 15.13
N GLU A 15 -4.88 -6.12 15.41
CA GLU A 15 -4.05 -6.52 16.56
C GLU A 15 -2.59 -6.06 16.41
N ARG A 16 -2.02 -6.22 15.21
CA ARG A 16 -0.61 -5.87 14.93
C ARG A 16 -0.41 -4.37 14.70
N ILE A 17 -1.44 -3.70 14.19
CA ILE A 17 -1.41 -2.28 13.82
C ILE A 17 -2.63 -1.61 14.45
N PRO A 18 -2.60 -1.29 15.76
CA PRO A 18 -3.78 -0.74 16.47
C PRO A 18 -4.30 0.58 15.90
N ASN A 19 -3.45 1.34 15.21
CA ASN A 19 -3.77 2.62 14.58
C ASN A 19 -4.02 2.53 13.07
N ILE A 20 -4.26 1.32 12.54
CA ILE A 20 -4.56 1.13 11.11
C ILE A 20 -5.78 1.95 10.69
N ASP A 21 -5.67 2.63 9.56
CA ASP A 21 -6.76 3.43 9.00
C ASP A 21 -7.99 2.55 8.74
N PRO A 22 -9.17 2.93 9.26
CA PRO A 22 -10.37 2.09 9.21
C PRO A 22 -10.88 1.87 7.78
N ILE A 23 -10.53 2.73 6.81
CA ILE A 23 -10.88 2.55 5.40
C ILE A 23 -10.12 1.36 4.81
N ILE A 24 -8.85 1.18 5.17
CA ILE A 24 -8.04 0.03 4.73
C ILE A 24 -8.70 -1.26 5.23
N ILE A 25 -9.02 -1.33 6.52
CA ILE A 25 -9.70 -2.49 7.11
C ILE A 25 -11.06 -2.74 6.44
N ARG A 26 -11.85 -1.69 6.21
CA ARG A 26 -13.15 -1.82 5.55
C ARG A 26 -13.00 -2.44 4.16
N PHE A 27 -12.06 -1.94 3.35
CA PHE A 27 -11.84 -2.46 2.00
C PHE A 27 -11.33 -3.90 2.00
N ILE A 28 -10.49 -4.30 2.95
CA ILE A 28 -10.05 -5.70 3.10
C ILE A 28 -11.25 -6.60 3.43
N LYS A 29 -12.11 -6.20 4.38
CA LYS A 29 -13.33 -6.96 4.74
C LYS A 29 -14.25 -7.16 3.52
N GLU A 30 -14.50 -6.10 2.76
CA GLU A 30 -15.32 -6.18 1.55
C GLU A 30 -14.65 -7.01 0.44
N ALA A 31 -13.32 -6.99 0.34
CA ALA A 31 -12.58 -7.81 -0.62
C ALA A 31 -12.72 -9.31 -0.30
N ILE A 32 -12.66 -9.67 0.99
CA ILE A 32 -12.91 -11.03 1.48
C ILE A 32 -14.34 -11.47 1.14
N ILE A 33 -15.34 -10.63 1.42
CA ILE A 33 -16.74 -10.91 1.06
C ILE A 33 -16.85 -11.16 -0.45
N SER A 34 -16.24 -10.29 -1.27
CA SER A 34 -16.27 -10.38 -2.73
C SER A 34 -15.69 -11.70 -3.24
N ILE A 35 -14.50 -12.10 -2.77
CA ILE A 35 -13.85 -13.33 -3.28
C ILE A 35 -14.55 -14.61 -2.80
N LYS A 36 -15.19 -14.57 -1.62
CA LYS A 36 -16.04 -15.66 -1.12
C LYS A 36 -17.31 -15.81 -1.95
N ALA A 37 -17.89 -14.69 -2.40
CA ALA A 37 -19.03 -14.66 -3.30
C ALA A 37 -18.68 -14.98 -4.78
N GLY A 38 -17.41 -15.25 -5.09
CA GLY A 38 -16.95 -15.50 -6.47
C GLY A 38 -16.77 -14.24 -7.31
N SER A 39 -16.81 -13.06 -6.69
CA SER A 39 -16.55 -11.76 -7.33
C SER A 39 -15.05 -11.42 -7.27
N ASN A 40 -14.29 -11.96 -8.22
CA ASN A 40 -12.85 -11.69 -8.32
C ASN A 40 -12.55 -10.21 -8.64
N LEU A 41 -13.38 -9.57 -9.49
CA LEU A 41 -13.22 -8.16 -9.86
C LEU A 41 -13.45 -7.23 -8.67
N GLY A 42 -14.50 -7.51 -7.87
CA GLY A 42 -14.76 -6.76 -6.64
C GLY A 42 -13.60 -6.88 -5.66
N CYS A 43 -13.08 -8.09 -5.46
CA CYS A 43 -11.91 -8.31 -4.60
C CYS A 43 -10.68 -7.53 -5.07
N ALA A 44 -10.33 -7.63 -6.35
CA ALA A 44 -9.18 -6.93 -6.93
C ALA A 44 -9.32 -5.41 -6.83
N PHE A 45 -10.51 -4.88 -7.11
CA PHE A 45 -10.79 -3.45 -7.00
C PHE A 45 -10.60 -2.93 -5.57
N LEU A 46 -11.14 -3.66 -4.58
CA LEU A 46 -11.09 -3.28 -3.17
C LEU A 46 -9.68 -3.39 -2.59
N LEU A 47 -8.91 -4.44 -2.90
CA LEU A 47 -7.49 -4.53 -2.53
C LEU A 47 -6.67 -3.40 -3.15
N GLY A 48 -6.94 -3.05 -4.41
CA GLY A 48 -6.33 -1.89 -5.06
C GLY A 48 -6.63 -0.57 -4.36
N GLY A 49 -7.88 -0.37 -3.93
CA GLY A 49 -8.27 0.81 -3.14
C GLY A 49 -7.59 0.85 -1.77
N ALA A 50 -7.43 -0.30 -1.11
CA ALA A 50 -6.79 -0.39 0.20
C ALA A 50 -5.29 -0.06 0.09
N SER A 51 -4.62 -0.59 -0.92
CA SER A 51 -3.21 -0.27 -1.20
C SER A 51 -3.01 1.20 -1.57
N GLU A 52 -3.88 1.77 -2.40
CA GLU A 52 -3.83 3.20 -2.73
C GLU A 52 -3.94 4.06 -1.47
N LYS A 53 -4.91 3.77 -0.59
CA LYS A 53 -5.08 4.49 0.67
C LYS A 53 -3.84 4.39 1.56
N ALA A 54 -3.23 3.21 1.66
CA ALA A 54 -2.01 3.00 2.45
C ALA A 54 -0.81 3.80 1.90
N ILE A 55 -0.63 3.82 0.57
CA ILE A 55 0.41 4.62 -0.09
C ILE A 55 0.17 6.12 0.08
N CYS A 56 -1.09 6.58 0.00
CA CYS A 56 -1.43 7.98 0.28
C CYS A 56 -0.99 8.41 1.69
N LEU A 57 -1.25 7.55 2.70
CA LEU A 57 -0.81 7.80 4.08
C LEU A 57 0.72 7.87 4.16
N LEU A 58 1.43 6.89 3.55
CA LEU A 58 2.89 6.87 3.54
C LEU A 58 3.47 8.16 2.96
N ILE A 59 2.94 8.61 1.83
CA ILE A 59 3.45 9.78 1.13
C ILE A 59 3.17 11.06 1.92
N ASP A 60 2.00 11.18 2.56
CA ASP A 60 1.70 12.32 3.43
C ASP A 60 2.64 12.36 4.64
N THR A 61 2.80 11.24 5.36
CA THR A 61 3.71 11.14 6.50
C THR A 61 5.16 11.43 6.10
N TYR A 62 5.65 10.82 5.01
CA TYR A 62 6.99 11.09 4.48
C TYR A 62 7.17 12.57 4.10
N THR A 63 6.17 13.19 3.46
CA THR A 63 6.22 14.62 3.09
C THR A 63 6.35 15.48 4.35
N ASN A 64 5.55 15.20 5.37
CA ASN A 64 5.55 15.97 6.61
C ASN A 64 6.87 15.80 7.40
N ALA A 65 7.53 14.66 7.25
CA ALA A 65 8.84 14.37 7.83
C ALA A 65 10.00 15.12 7.16
N ILE A 66 9.85 15.67 5.95
CA ILE A 66 10.93 16.43 5.28
C ILE A 66 11.32 17.64 6.14
N LYS A 67 12.58 17.65 6.58
CA LYS A 67 13.15 18.63 7.51
C LYS A 67 13.17 20.05 6.94
N ASP A 68 13.67 20.18 5.71
CA ASP A 68 13.75 21.46 5.01
C ASP A 68 12.36 21.86 4.50
N GLU A 69 11.84 22.95 5.05
CA GLU A 69 10.49 23.44 4.74
C GLU A 69 10.31 23.79 3.25
N ALA A 70 11.33 24.36 2.60
CA ALA A 70 11.25 24.70 1.19
C ALA A 70 11.24 23.46 0.30
N LEU A 71 11.99 22.41 0.66
CA LEU A 71 11.94 21.12 -0.03
C LEU A 71 10.63 20.39 0.24
N ARG A 72 10.12 20.43 1.46
CA ARG A 72 8.82 19.88 1.85
C ARG A 72 7.70 20.48 1.01
N ASP A 73 7.62 21.80 0.92
CA ASP A 73 6.57 22.49 0.17
C ASP A 73 6.67 22.23 -1.34
N LYS A 74 7.91 22.21 -1.88
CA LYS A 74 8.14 21.80 -3.27
C LYS A 74 7.69 20.37 -3.52
N PHE A 75 7.99 19.44 -2.60
CA PHE A 75 7.56 18.05 -2.74
C PHE A 75 6.03 17.93 -2.66
N ARG A 76 5.41 18.57 -1.67
CA ARG A 76 3.95 18.64 -1.50
C ARG A 76 3.25 19.17 -2.76
N ALA A 77 3.74 20.27 -3.33
CA ALA A 77 3.22 20.81 -4.58
C ALA A 77 3.39 19.85 -5.77
N ARG A 78 4.50 19.09 -5.83
CA ARG A 78 4.76 18.13 -6.90
C ARG A 78 3.85 16.90 -6.84
N VAL A 79 3.39 16.49 -5.66
CA VAL A 79 2.52 15.32 -5.49
C VAL A 79 1.02 15.68 -5.49
N SER A 80 0.66 16.92 -5.18
CA SER A 80 -0.74 17.36 -5.11
C SER A 80 -1.47 17.25 -6.46
N GLY A 81 -2.73 16.78 -6.42
CA GLY A 81 -3.62 16.71 -7.58
C GLY A 81 -3.25 15.71 -8.66
N LYS A 82 -2.34 14.76 -8.38
CA LYS A 82 -1.88 13.77 -9.36
C LYS A 82 -2.41 12.38 -9.06
N PHE A 83 -2.49 11.55 -10.11
CA PHE A 83 -2.78 10.13 -9.97
C PHE A 83 -1.75 9.43 -9.07
N ILE A 84 -2.22 8.47 -8.26
CA ILE A 84 -1.37 7.79 -7.28
C ILE A 84 -0.12 7.15 -7.90
N SER A 85 -0.19 6.65 -9.13
CA SER A 85 0.98 6.08 -9.83
C SER A 85 2.10 7.10 -9.97
N LYS A 86 1.75 8.34 -10.38
CA LYS A 86 2.73 9.41 -10.53
C LYS A 86 3.25 9.89 -9.19
N VAL A 87 2.38 9.94 -8.18
CA VAL A 87 2.73 10.33 -6.81
C VAL A 87 3.70 9.32 -6.20
N PHE A 88 3.44 8.03 -6.39
CA PHE A 88 4.34 6.94 -5.96
C PHE A 88 5.71 7.00 -6.65
N ASP A 89 5.77 7.28 -7.96
CA ASP A 89 7.06 7.45 -8.65
C ASP A 89 7.86 8.66 -8.12
N LEU A 90 7.17 9.76 -7.80
CA LEU A 90 7.80 10.93 -7.19
C LEU A 90 8.33 10.60 -5.79
N PHE A 91 7.56 9.88 -4.98
CA PHE A 91 7.99 9.37 -3.69
C PHE A 91 9.23 8.48 -3.82
N LYS A 92 9.22 7.45 -4.68
CA LYS A 92 10.39 6.58 -4.89
C LYS A 92 11.65 7.37 -5.23
N ASN A 93 11.55 8.35 -6.12
CA ASN A 93 12.69 9.18 -6.49
C ASN A 93 13.21 10.01 -5.31
N SER A 94 12.31 10.60 -4.52
CA SER A 94 12.68 11.36 -3.31
C SER A 94 13.29 10.46 -2.23
N TYR A 95 12.68 9.29 -2.01
CA TYR A 95 13.16 8.29 -1.06
C TYR A 95 14.57 7.83 -1.44
N LYS A 96 14.82 7.51 -2.71
CA LYS A 96 16.14 7.15 -3.23
C LYS A 96 17.21 8.23 -2.98
N SER A 97 16.86 9.51 -3.10
CA SER A 97 17.77 10.62 -2.78
C SER A 97 17.95 10.87 -1.29
N SER A 98 17.07 10.34 -0.43
CA SER A 98 17.16 10.59 1.02
C SER A 98 18.47 10.05 1.61
N LYS A 99 19.11 10.88 2.44
CA LYS A 99 20.39 10.60 3.09
C LYS A 99 20.27 9.70 4.31
N ASN A 100 19.11 9.71 4.96
CA ASN A 100 18.85 9.06 6.25
C ASN A 100 17.67 8.07 6.15
N LYS A 101 17.77 7.12 5.21
CA LYS A 101 16.77 6.06 5.07
C LYS A 101 16.73 5.16 6.32
N PRO A 102 15.56 4.58 6.65
CA PRO A 102 15.45 3.49 7.62
C PRO A 102 16.47 2.39 7.31
N HIS A 103 17.24 1.98 8.31
CA HIS A 103 18.23 0.91 8.18
C HIS A 103 18.37 0.14 9.49
N GLY A 104 18.85 -1.11 9.41
CA GLY A 104 19.15 -1.93 10.59
C GLY A 104 17.94 -2.51 11.33
N MET A 105 16.71 -2.24 10.87
CA MET A 105 15.48 -2.83 11.40
C MET A 105 15.03 -4.01 10.54
N GLY A 106 14.43 -5.04 11.14
CA GLY A 106 14.08 -6.28 10.44
C GLY A 106 13.18 -6.08 9.21
N TRP A 107 12.34 -5.05 9.21
CA TRP A 107 11.43 -4.71 8.11
C TRP A 107 12.11 -3.93 6.96
N THR A 108 13.32 -3.42 7.14
CA THR A 108 14.00 -2.56 6.15
C THR A 108 14.65 -3.32 4.99
N ASN A 109 14.81 -4.64 5.11
CA ASN A 109 15.37 -5.47 4.06
C ASN A 109 14.46 -5.48 2.83
N ASP A 110 15.02 -5.18 1.65
CA ASP A 110 14.33 -5.16 0.36
C ASP A 110 13.04 -4.31 0.34
N LEU A 111 12.93 -3.31 1.21
CA LEU A 111 11.72 -2.54 1.45
C LEU A 111 11.16 -1.88 0.17
N GLU A 112 12.03 -1.29 -0.65
CA GLU A 112 11.64 -0.70 -1.93
C GLU A 112 11.00 -1.76 -2.86
N ILE A 113 11.58 -2.95 -2.91
CA ILE A 113 11.11 -4.06 -3.75
C ILE A 113 9.77 -4.56 -3.23
N LYS A 114 9.66 -4.83 -1.92
CA LYS A 114 8.42 -5.32 -1.28
C LYS A 114 7.24 -4.39 -1.54
N ILE A 115 7.45 -3.09 -1.35
CA ILE A 115 6.40 -2.08 -1.54
C ILE A 115 6.05 -1.93 -3.01
N GLU A 116 7.05 -1.82 -3.90
CA GLU A 116 6.82 -1.60 -5.32
C GLU A 116 6.10 -2.77 -5.98
N GLN A 117 6.51 -4.01 -5.69
CA GLN A 117 5.89 -5.19 -6.29
C GLN A 117 4.41 -5.30 -5.94
N ILE A 118 4.06 -5.18 -4.65
CA ILE A 118 2.67 -5.34 -4.20
C ILE A 118 1.81 -4.16 -4.63
N PHE A 119 2.33 -2.93 -4.59
CA PHE A 119 1.60 -1.76 -5.08
C PHE A 119 1.29 -1.86 -6.58
N GLN A 120 2.28 -2.23 -7.40
CA GLN A 120 2.05 -2.37 -8.84
C GLN A 120 1.10 -3.51 -9.15
N PHE A 121 1.21 -4.64 -8.46
CA PHE A 121 0.29 -5.76 -8.61
C PHE A 121 -1.15 -5.36 -8.29
N CYS A 122 -1.39 -4.73 -7.13
CA CYS A 122 -2.71 -4.24 -6.75
C CYS A 122 -3.27 -3.22 -7.75
N ARG A 123 -2.42 -2.34 -8.28
CA ARG A 123 -2.81 -1.36 -9.31
C ARG A 123 -3.20 -2.02 -10.63
N ILE A 124 -2.44 -3.02 -11.08
CA ILE A 124 -2.72 -3.77 -12.31
C ILE A 124 -4.06 -4.48 -12.18
N CYS A 125 -4.27 -5.25 -11.11
CA CYS A 125 -5.52 -5.99 -10.91
C CYS A 125 -6.74 -5.07 -10.81
N ARG A 126 -6.62 -3.92 -10.12
CA ARG A 126 -7.71 -2.93 -10.07
C ARG A 126 -8.00 -2.33 -11.44
N ASN A 127 -6.97 -1.97 -12.20
CA ASN A 127 -7.14 -1.38 -13.52
C ASN A 127 -7.78 -2.38 -14.50
N GLU A 128 -7.37 -3.65 -14.47
CA GLU A 128 -8.02 -4.72 -15.23
C GLU A 128 -9.48 -4.88 -14.85
N SER A 129 -9.81 -4.79 -13.56
CA SER A 129 -11.20 -4.89 -13.06
C SER A 129 -12.10 -3.74 -13.53
N GLY A 130 -11.53 -2.59 -13.89
CA GLY A 130 -12.28 -1.39 -14.29
C GLY A 130 -12.22 -1.05 -15.78
N HIS A 131 -11.44 -1.78 -16.59
CA HIS A 131 -11.24 -1.44 -18.00
C HIS A 131 -12.25 -2.17 -18.92
N PRO A 132 -13.09 -1.45 -19.69
CA PRO A 132 -14.19 -2.07 -20.43
C PRO A 132 -13.79 -2.83 -21.70
N HIS A 133 -12.54 -2.69 -22.17
CA HIS A 133 -12.12 -3.18 -23.49
C HIS A 133 -11.53 -4.60 -23.51
N LEU A 134 -11.23 -5.20 -22.36
CA LEU A 134 -10.69 -6.57 -22.28
C LEU A 134 -11.44 -7.35 -21.20
N PRO A 135 -11.83 -8.61 -21.44
CA PRO A 135 -12.36 -9.44 -20.37
C PRO A 135 -11.26 -9.60 -19.30
N PRO A 136 -11.50 -9.16 -18.06
CA PRO A 136 -10.51 -9.28 -17.00
C PRO A 136 -10.20 -10.75 -16.71
N ASN A 137 -8.91 -11.10 -16.75
CA ASN A 137 -8.44 -12.46 -16.47
C ASN A 137 -7.83 -12.55 -15.07
N LEU A 138 -8.68 -12.42 -14.05
CA LEU A 138 -8.27 -12.47 -12.66
C LEU A 138 -8.59 -13.84 -12.05
N ASP A 139 -7.54 -14.63 -11.84
CA ASP A 139 -7.63 -15.93 -11.19
C ASP A 139 -7.85 -15.81 -9.68
N LYS A 140 -8.74 -16.65 -9.14
CA LYS A 140 -9.08 -16.64 -7.71
C LYS A 140 -7.90 -17.03 -6.84
N GLY A 141 -7.09 -18.02 -7.26
CA GLY A 141 -5.91 -18.46 -6.53
C GLY A 141 -4.85 -17.37 -6.45
N VAL A 142 -4.64 -16.64 -7.54
CA VAL A 142 -3.76 -15.47 -7.60
C VAL A 142 -4.21 -14.37 -6.63
N LEU A 143 -5.51 -14.04 -6.58
CA LEU A 143 -6.03 -13.03 -5.65
C LEU A 143 -5.91 -13.46 -4.18
N LEU A 144 -6.12 -14.74 -3.87
CA LEU A 144 -5.92 -15.28 -2.53
C LEU A 144 -4.45 -15.21 -2.09
N ALA A 145 -3.52 -15.54 -3.00
CA ALA A 145 -2.09 -15.41 -2.74
C ALA A 145 -1.70 -13.94 -2.49
N ASN A 146 -2.20 -13.02 -3.32
CA ASN A 146 -1.99 -11.59 -3.13
C ASN A 146 -2.54 -11.11 -1.79
N MET A 147 -3.72 -11.57 -1.37
CA MET A 147 -4.30 -11.18 -0.09
C MET A 147 -3.43 -11.60 1.10
N GLY A 148 -2.79 -12.76 1.04
CA GLY A 148 -1.81 -13.18 2.05
C GLY A 148 -0.57 -12.28 2.09
N GLN A 149 -0.02 -11.90 0.93
CA GLN A 149 1.09 -10.96 0.84
C GLN A 149 0.69 -9.55 1.26
N PHE A 150 -0.56 -9.16 1.01
CA PHE A 150 -1.11 -7.85 1.33
C PHE A 150 -1.03 -7.53 2.82
N VAL A 151 -1.26 -8.52 3.69
CA VAL A 151 -1.13 -8.35 5.15
C VAL A 151 0.28 -7.89 5.52
N LYS A 152 1.31 -8.58 5.01
CA LYS A 152 2.72 -8.23 5.26
C LYS A 152 3.12 -6.90 4.64
N TYR A 153 2.61 -6.61 3.46
CA TYR A 153 2.78 -5.32 2.81
C TYR A 153 2.22 -4.16 3.63
N ILE A 154 1.02 -4.30 4.23
CA ILE A 154 0.46 -3.28 5.10
C ILE A 154 1.30 -3.13 6.38
N GLU A 155 1.75 -4.23 6.99
CA GLU A 155 2.67 -4.18 8.13
C GLU A 155 3.94 -3.38 7.80
N ASP A 156 4.62 -3.69 6.69
CA ASP A 156 5.83 -2.97 6.26
C ASP A 156 5.57 -1.47 6.01
N LEU A 157 4.41 -1.12 5.43
CA LEU A 157 4.04 0.29 5.24
C LEU A 157 3.81 1.01 6.55
N TYR A 158 3.20 0.36 7.54
CA TYR A 158 2.96 0.98 8.84
C TYR A 158 4.24 1.10 9.66
N GLU A 159 5.18 0.18 9.53
CA GLU A 159 6.54 0.36 10.09
C GLU A 159 7.23 1.60 9.51
N MET A 160 7.11 1.85 8.19
CA MET A 160 7.59 3.10 7.59
C MET A 160 6.85 4.34 8.10
N LEU A 161 5.52 4.25 8.28
CA LEU A 161 4.72 5.35 8.80
C LEU A 161 5.18 5.74 10.22
N GLU A 162 5.29 4.76 11.12
CA GLU A 162 5.74 5.02 12.49
C GLU A 162 7.17 5.56 12.52
N TYR A 163 8.08 5.02 11.69
CA TYR A 163 9.43 5.55 11.59
C TYR A 163 9.44 7.04 11.21
N TYR A 164 8.69 7.44 10.17
CA TYR A 164 8.68 8.83 9.69
C TYR A 164 7.81 9.78 10.52
N LYS A 165 7.01 9.30 11.47
CA LYS A 165 6.40 10.15 12.50
C LYS A 165 7.43 10.64 13.51
N GLU A 166 8.44 9.81 13.79
CA GLU A 166 9.44 10.06 14.84
C GLU A 166 10.80 10.52 14.27
N ASN A 167 11.02 10.40 12.96
CA ASN A 167 12.29 10.72 12.31
C ASN A 167 12.09 11.66 11.12
N GLU A 168 12.94 12.67 11.04
CA GLU A 168 12.97 13.59 9.91
C GLU A 168 13.54 12.93 8.65
N VAL A 169 13.18 13.45 7.48
CA VAL A 169 13.76 13.09 6.18
C VAL A 169 14.73 14.19 5.76
N GLU A 170 15.96 13.78 5.47
CA GLU A 170 16.99 14.61 4.85
C GLU A 170 17.15 14.22 3.37
N LEU A 171 16.98 15.20 2.49
CA LEU A 171 17.09 15.07 1.02
C LEU A 171 18.43 15.62 0.51
#